data_AF-A0A962QFF5-F1
#
_entry.id   AF-A0A962QFF5-F1
#
_cell.length_a   1.000
_cell.length_b   1.000
_cell.length_c   1.000
_cell.angle_alpha   90.00
_cell.angle_beta   90.00
_cell.angle_gamma   90.00
#
_symmetry.space_group_name_H-M   'P 1'
#
loop_
_entity.id
_entity.type
_entity.pdbx_description
1 polymer ?
#
loop_
_entity_poly.entity_id
_entity_poly.type
_entity_poly.pdbx_seq_one_letter_code
_entity_poly.pdbx_strand_id
1 'polypeptide(L)'
;PKEHLGLPNRDDVKTGVITYKIAAHAADLAKGHPGAQRRDDALSLARFEFRWNDQFNLSLDPDTARSMHDETLPAEGHKVASFCSMCGPKFCSMKITQDVRDFVANQEKKDEAA
;
A
#
# COMPACT_ATOMS: atom_id res chain seq x y z
N PRO A 1 -13.29 -20.10 -2.70
CA PRO A 1 -13.34 -20.60 -4.09
C PRO A 1 -13.95 -21.99 -4.13
N LYS A 2 -14.78 -22.27 -5.14
CA LYS A 2 -15.51 -23.54 -5.22
C LYS A 2 -15.30 -24.30 -6.52
N GLU A 3 -14.21 -24.00 -7.23
CA GLU A 3 -13.82 -24.76 -8.42
C GLU A 3 -13.72 -26.24 -8.07
N HIS A 4 -14.42 -27.10 -8.81
CA HIS A 4 -14.60 -28.54 -8.54
C HIS A 4 -15.29 -28.92 -7.21
N LEU A 5 -15.87 -27.97 -6.47
CA LEU A 5 -16.52 -28.20 -5.17
C LEU A 5 -18.00 -27.78 -5.14
N GLY A 6 -18.43 -26.84 -5.98
CA GLY A 6 -19.83 -26.44 -6.09
C GLY A 6 -20.03 -25.07 -6.75
N LEU A 7 -21.27 -24.58 -6.77
CA LEU A 7 -21.58 -23.27 -7.35
C LEU A 7 -21.03 -22.12 -6.47
N PRO A 8 -20.32 -21.14 -7.06
CA PRO A 8 -19.74 -20.01 -6.32
C PRO A 8 -20.84 -19.14 -5.73
N ASN A 9 -20.62 -18.65 -4.50
CA ASN A 9 -21.43 -17.56 -3.93
C ASN A 9 -20.84 -16.19 -4.34
N ARG A 10 -21.45 -15.09 -3.87
CA ARG A 10 -21.01 -13.73 -4.16
C ARG A 10 -19.54 -13.47 -3.78
N ASP A 11 -19.10 -13.98 -2.64
CA ASP A 11 -17.75 -13.73 -2.13
C ASP A 11 -16.71 -14.58 -2.85
N ASP A 12 -17.07 -15.80 -3.27
CA ASP A 12 -16.27 -16.63 -4.16
C ASP A 12 -16.01 -15.92 -5.50
N VAL A 13 -17.04 -15.28 -6.07
CA VAL A 13 -16.91 -14.50 -7.31
C VAL A 13 -16.00 -13.30 -7.10
N LYS A 14 -16.19 -12.51 -6.03
CA LYS A 14 -15.31 -11.37 -5.70
C LYS A 14 -13.85 -11.84 -5.60
N THR A 15 -13.62 -12.92 -4.86
CA THR A 15 -12.28 -13.51 -4.66
C THR A 15 -11.66 -13.88 -6.00
N GLY A 16 -12.38 -14.65 -6.84
CA GLY A 16 -11.90 -15.06 -8.15
C GLY A 16 -11.55 -13.88 -9.06
N VAL A 17 -12.42 -12.87 -9.14
CA VAL A 17 -12.20 -11.68 -9.97
C VAL A 17 -10.96 -10.91 -9.50
N ILE A 18 -10.81 -10.65 -8.19
CA ILE A 18 -9.65 -9.94 -7.66
C ILE A 18 -8.36 -10.74 -7.91
N THR A 19 -8.37 -12.06 -7.69
CA THR A 19 -7.23 -12.95 -7.96
C THR A 19 -6.79 -12.86 -9.42
N TYR A 20 -7.73 -12.95 -10.37
CA TYR A 20 -7.39 -12.88 -11.79
C TYR A 20 -6.96 -11.47 -12.22
N LYS A 21 -7.49 -10.40 -11.62
CA LYS A 21 -6.99 -9.02 -11.85
C LYS A 21 -5.53 -8.85 -11.40
N ILE A 22 -5.14 -9.48 -10.28
CA ILE A 22 -3.73 -9.50 -9.84
C ILE A 22 -2.87 -10.21 -10.88
N ALA A 23 -3.29 -11.41 -11.33
CA ALA A 23 -2.54 -12.19 -12.30
C ALA A 23 -2.38 -11.46 -13.65
N ALA A 24 -3.46 -10.84 -14.15
CA ALA A 24 -3.44 -10.06 -15.37
C ALA A 24 -2.49 -8.85 -15.27
N HIS A 25 -2.59 -8.09 -14.17
CA HIS A 25 -1.72 -6.94 -13.92
C HIS A 25 -0.24 -7.35 -13.80
N ALA A 26 0.04 -8.45 -13.10
CA ALA A 26 1.40 -8.99 -13.00
C ALA A 26 1.97 -9.39 -14.37
N ALA A 27 1.14 -9.99 -15.24
CA ALA A 27 1.54 -10.30 -16.60
C ALA A 27 1.81 -9.02 -17.42
N ASP A 28 1.00 -7.98 -17.27
CA ASP A 28 1.21 -6.70 -17.95
C ASP A 28 2.48 -5.99 -17.49
N LEU A 29 2.83 -6.06 -16.20
CA LEU A 29 4.13 -5.60 -15.71
C LEU A 29 5.29 -6.39 -16.34
N ALA A 30 5.21 -7.72 -16.35
CA ALA A 30 6.24 -8.58 -16.93
C ALA A 30 6.44 -8.35 -18.43
N LYS A 31 5.36 -8.02 -19.15
CA LYS A 31 5.38 -7.65 -20.57
C LYS A 31 5.92 -6.24 -20.83
N GLY A 32 6.11 -5.42 -19.80
CA GLY A 32 6.42 -3.99 -19.96
C GLY A 32 5.27 -3.22 -20.61
N HIS A 33 4.02 -3.61 -20.36
CA HIS A 33 2.86 -2.95 -20.97
C HIS A 33 2.84 -1.46 -20.60
N PRO A 34 2.72 -0.55 -21.59
CA PRO A 34 2.70 0.89 -21.32
C PRO A 34 1.69 1.27 -20.25
N GLY A 35 2.17 1.93 -19.20
CA GLY A 35 1.35 2.45 -18.11
C GLY A 35 0.97 1.46 -17.01
N ALA A 36 1.30 0.16 -17.11
CA ALA A 36 1.01 -0.81 -16.05
C ALA A 36 1.70 -0.40 -14.73
N GLN A 37 2.98 -0.03 -14.81
CA GLN A 37 3.79 0.34 -13.64
C GLN A 37 3.31 1.60 -12.90
N ARG A 38 2.59 2.52 -13.59
CA ARG A 38 2.13 3.78 -12.97
C ARG A 38 1.26 3.54 -11.73
N ARG A 39 0.46 2.48 -11.74
CA ARG A 39 -0.39 2.11 -10.61
C ARG A 39 0.43 1.66 -9.41
N ASP A 40 1.44 0.81 -9.64
CA ASP A 40 2.35 0.29 -8.62
C ASP A 40 3.19 1.39 -8.00
N ASP A 41 3.71 2.31 -8.82
CA ASP A 41 4.50 3.45 -8.37
C ASP A 41 3.63 4.40 -7.52
N ALA A 42 2.41 4.71 -7.97
CA ALA A 42 1.48 5.57 -7.22
C ALA A 42 1.09 4.95 -5.87
N LEU A 43 0.80 3.64 -5.84
CA LEU A 43 0.44 2.92 -4.61
C LEU A 43 1.64 2.85 -3.65
N SER A 44 2.84 2.59 -4.19
CA SER A 44 4.07 2.50 -3.40
C SER A 44 4.49 3.85 -2.83
N LEU A 45 4.30 4.94 -3.59
CA LEU A 45 4.52 6.29 -3.10
C LEU A 45 3.54 6.64 -1.99
N ALA A 46 2.24 6.36 -2.16
CA ALA A 46 1.23 6.57 -1.11
C ALA A 46 1.56 5.78 0.17
N ARG A 47 2.08 4.55 0.01
CA ARG A 47 2.53 3.72 1.13
C ARG A 47 3.72 4.34 1.86
N PHE A 48 4.73 4.80 1.12
CA PHE A 48 5.94 5.40 1.71
C PHE A 48 5.65 6.73 2.41
N GLU A 49 4.74 7.53 1.87
CA GLU A 49 4.30 8.82 2.43
C GLU A 49 3.20 8.70 3.50
N PHE A 50 2.82 7.46 3.87
CA PHE A 50 1.77 7.18 4.85
C PHE A 50 0.40 7.81 4.51
N ARG A 51 0.11 8.00 3.22
CA ARG A 51 -1.20 8.42 2.71
C ARG A 51 -2.15 7.22 2.66
N TRP A 52 -2.54 6.71 3.83
CA TRP A 52 -3.30 5.46 3.97
C TRP A 52 -4.56 5.40 3.11
N ASN A 53 -5.36 6.46 3.10
CA ASN A 53 -6.57 6.52 2.29
C ASN A 53 -6.28 6.40 0.80
N ASP A 54 -5.21 7.04 0.32
CA ASP A 54 -4.80 6.95 -1.09
C ASP A 54 -4.29 5.54 -1.40
N GLN A 55 -3.50 4.94 -0.50
CA GLN A 55 -3.03 3.56 -0.65
C GLN A 55 -4.20 2.57 -0.74
N PHE A 56 -5.24 2.72 0.09
CA PHE A 56 -6.43 1.87 0.03
C PHE A 56 -7.16 2.06 -1.30
N ASN A 57 -7.42 3.31 -1.68
CA ASN A 57 -8.17 3.64 -2.90
C ASN A 57 -7.45 3.20 -4.19
N LEU A 58 -6.11 3.15 -4.18
CA LEU A 58 -5.31 2.66 -5.30
C LEU A 58 -5.22 1.12 -5.38
N SER A 59 -5.60 0.40 -4.30
CA SER A 59 -5.58 -1.06 -4.27
C SER A 59 -6.65 -1.67 -5.18
N LEU A 60 -6.57 -2.99 -5.45
CA LEU A 60 -7.58 -3.67 -6.28
C LEU A 60 -8.89 -3.91 -5.52
N ASP A 61 -8.84 -3.88 -4.18
CA ASP A 61 -9.95 -4.11 -3.27
C ASP A 61 -9.84 -3.17 -2.06
N PRO A 62 -10.23 -1.89 -2.22
CA PRO A 62 -10.05 -0.85 -1.20
C PRO A 62 -10.72 -1.19 0.13
N ASP A 63 -11.91 -1.79 0.10
CA ASP A 63 -12.67 -2.13 1.29
C ASP A 63 -11.91 -3.15 2.15
N THR A 64 -11.35 -4.18 1.51
CA THR A 64 -10.57 -5.21 2.20
C THR A 64 -9.24 -4.67 2.72
N ALA A 65 -8.56 -3.82 1.95
CA ALA A 65 -7.31 -3.18 2.41
C ALA A 65 -7.55 -2.31 3.66
N ARG A 66 -8.65 -1.54 3.66
CA ARG A 66 -9.05 -0.70 4.80
C ARG A 66 -9.45 -1.56 6.00
N SER A 67 -10.28 -2.59 5.80
CA SER A 67 -10.74 -3.44 6.90
C SER A 67 -9.57 -4.12 7.60
N MET A 68 -8.61 -4.66 6.86
CA MET A 68 -7.42 -5.33 7.42
C MET A 68 -6.54 -4.39 8.26
N HIS A 69 -6.38 -3.13 7.84
CA HIS A 69 -5.69 -2.13 8.64
C HIS A 69 -6.48 -1.83 9.93
N ASP A 70 -7.80 -1.64 9.79
CA ASP A 70 -8.68 -1.17 10.86
C ASP A 70 -9.02 -2.23 11.90
N GLU A 71 -8.77 -3.51 11.61
CA GLU A 71 -8.82 -4.61 12.58
C GLU A 71 -7.98 -4.31 13.84
N THR A 72 -6.88 -3.57 13.69
CA THR A 72 -5.97 -3.23 14.80
C THR A 72 -5.83 -1.75 15.07
N LEU A 73 -6.10 -0.89 14.07
CA LEU A 73 -5.96 0.56 14.15
C LEU A 73 -7.21 1.27 13.58
N PRO A 74 -8.39 1.11 14.19
CA PRO A 74 -9.66 1.57 13.61
C PRO A 74 -9.83 3.09 13.61
N ALA A 75 -9.19 3.80 14.53
CA ALA A 75 -9.38 5.25 14.67
C ALA A 75 -8.92 6.01 13.41
N GLU A 76 -9.67 7.05 13.02
CA GLU A 76 -9.34 7.88 11.85
C GLU A 76 -7.95 8.54 11.95
N GLY A 77 -7.50 8.84 13.17
CA GLY A 77 -6.15 9.36 13.41
C GLY A 77 -5.03 8.40 12.97
N HIS A 78 -5.29 7.10 12.84
CA HIS A 78 -4.31 6.15 12.32
C HIS A 78 -4.16 6.22 10.80
N LYS A 79 -5.10 6.83 10.07
CA LYS A 79 -5.00 7.03 8.62
C LYS A 79 -4.04 8.15 8.22
N VAL A 80 -3.48 8.85 9.21
CA VAL A 80 -2.41 9.84 9.05
C VAL A 80 -1.16 9.45 9.85
N ALA A 81 -1.14 8.25 10.45
CA ALA A 81 -0.01 7.81 11.26
C ALA A 81 1.13 7.27 10.40
N SER A 82 2.37 7.63 10.75
CA SER A 82 3.59 7.14 10.09
C SER A 82 4.00 5.71 10.54
N PHE A 83 3.02 4.85 10.81
CA PHE A 83 3.24 3.46 11.19
C PHE A 83 1.95 2.65 11.06
N CYS A 84 2.08 1.31 11.05
CA CYS A 84 0.97 0.37 11.26
C CYS A 84 1.24 -0.51 12.48
N SER A 85 0.29 -1.39 12.81
CA SER A 85 0.37 -2.31 13.95
C SER A 85 1.51 -3.33 13.85
N MET A 86 2.01 -3.60 12.64
CA MET A 86 3.05 -4.60 12.41
C MET A 86 4.39 -4.24 13.06
N CYS A 87 4.82 -2.97 13.00
CA CYS A 87 6.10 -2.52 13.58
C CYS A 87 5.91 -1.45 14.67
N GLY A 88 4.73 -0.83 14.74
CA GLY A 88 4.45 0.26 15.65
C GLY A 88 5.25 1.54 15.39
N PRO A 89 5.10 2.55 16.25
CA PRO A 89 5.59 3.92 16.01
C PRO A 89 7.11 4.09 16.06
N LYS A 90 7.83 3.13 16.68
CA LYS A 90 9.28 3.21 16.92
C LYS A 90 10.13 2.40 15.94
N PHE A 91 9.56 1.38 15.30
CA PHE A 91 10.33 0.42 14.49
C PHE A 91 9.88 0.35 13.03
N CYS A 92 9.01 1.26 12.57
CA CYS A 92 8.62 1.32 11.16
C CYS A 92 9.81 1.73 10.28
N SER A 93 10.20 0.85 9.36
CA SER A 93 11.36 1.05 8.46
C SER A 93 11.21 2.25 7.53
N MET A 94 10.01 2.49 6.99
CA MET A 94 9.74 3.63 6.11
C MET A 94 9.86 4.96 6.87
N LYS A 95 9.37 5.00 8.11
CA LYS A 95 9.49 6.18 8.97
C LYS A 95 10.96 6.46 9.30
N ILE A 96 11.71 5.44 9.71
CA ILE A 96 13.15 5.58 9.98
C ILE A 96 13.88 6.09 8.72
N THR A 97 13.50 5.61 7.54
CA THR A 97 14.08 6.08 6.28
C THR A 97 13.76 7.56 6.03
N GLN A 98 12.54 8.02 6.33
CA GLN A 98 12.15 9.42 6.23
C GLN A 98 12.96 10.30 7.21
N ASP A 99 13.06 9.88 8.46
CA ASP A 99 13.83 10.59 9.50
C ASP A 99 15.30 10.75 9.08
N VAL A 100 15.91 9.71 8.48
CA VAL A 100 17.28 9.77 7.95
C VAL A 100 17.41 10.71 6.76
N ARG A 101 16.45 10.69 5.81
CA ARG A 101 16.45 11.61 4.65
C ARG A 101 16.34 13.06 5.10
N ASP A 102 15.45 13.34 6.05
CA ASP A 102 15.24 14.68 6.60
C ASP A 102 16.48 15.15 7.38
N PHE A 103 17.13 14.25 8.13
CA PHE A 103 18.39 14.56 8.80
C PHE A 103 19.48 14.99 7.81
N VAL A 104 19.71 14.20 6.76
CA VAL A 104 20.74 14.51 5.74
C VAL A 104 20.43 15.82 5.02
N ALA A 105 19.19 16.01 4.56
CA ALA A 105 18.77 17.24 3.88
C ALA A 105 18.91 18.50 4.77
N ASN A 106 18.73 18.35 6.09
CA ASN A 106 18.93 19.45 7.02
C ASN A 106 20.41 19.72 7.34
N GLN A 107 21.30 18.72 7.22
CA GLN A 107 22.74 18.93 7.33
C GLN A 107 23.28 19.65 6.09
N GLU A 108 22.91 19.20 4.89
CA GLU A 108 23.31 19.84 3.63
C GLU A 108 22.94 21.33 3.60
N LYS A 109 21.72 21.67 4.02
CA LYS A 109 21.28 23.08 4.14
C LYS A 109 22.09 23.90 5.15
N LYS A 110 22.62 23.28 6.21
CA LYS A 110 23.47 23.97 7.18
C LYS A 110 24.87 24.21 6.61
N ASP A 111 25.39 23.23 5.88
CA ASP A 111 26.70 23.32 5.24
C ASP A 111 26.71 24.34 4.10
N GLU A 112 25.62 24.46 3.33
CA GLU A 112 25.46 25.49 2.29
C GLU A 112 25.30 26.92 2.85
N ALA A 113 24.83 27.03 4.09
CA ALA A 113 24.60 28.31 4.75
C ALA A 113 25.82 28.82 5.55
N ALA A 114 26.85 27.99 5.71
CA ALA A 114 28.10 28.29 6.42
C ALA A 114 29.17 28.84 5.46
#